data_AF-A0A816SS38-F1
#
_entry.id   AF-A0A816SS38-F1
#
_cell.length_a   1.000
_cell.length_b   1.000
_cell.length_c   1.000
_cell.angle_alpha   90.00
_cell.angle_beta   90.00
_cell.angle_gamma   90.00
#
_symmetry.space_group_name_H-M   'P 1'
#
loop_
_entity.id
_entity.type
_entity.pdbx_description
1 polymer ?
#
loop_
_entity_poly.entity_id
_entity_poly.type
_entity_poly.pdbx_seq_one_letter_code
_entity_poly.pdbx_strand_id
1 'polypeptide(L)'
;MIFTEIFTIIISCFGLVTCNIRWNGKNWAHGCDFRGNDLSNARVPGHECGGKCAQTNGCTHFTWKKFNGGTCWMKKGSVSKDNAFTIGDKSAVCGLLDRLPPKHGRPFYIIAHMANSKAAVDWAVKQGANAIECDIHFDGNEKPSRIEHGPGCDCGCAQGNGHICVVLQRQCAGPKASENPAAYMQHIASHDGIALYFLDSKVHTSMGEALVKAGKALIPFMDKNLFDHGYKGKVVISSASFSTFAYVQAAAIAANYSRYAHRYFFTIDQEGENYAGVMNKLTPYTNNRVYGTGQGACGEVSNYYAAIKAAAAGKKHGENGMNYIYTVDQKLAMQEYINAGVEGIMTNQIALAKTVATSMGLRLALPGDPIPISRERRKRHDVLQTVEPESAPWGEFTNMVYCDANTWAIGFRQRVEASCGDCDDTALNALELLCGKKDGTYVKSISPHNGFWGDWSDAVRCPGRNNFLNGVSFKIEESQEKGDDTAVNDGKFACTRSSEIVASNGTPRGSWKSMKNCPRSTAICGFSLKIENVQDENDDTAANGAKFDCCAL
;
A
#
# COMPACT_ATOMS: atom_id res chain seq x y z
N MET A 1 -31.76 39.44 -60.07
CA MET A 1 -31.78 38.83 -58.72
C MET A 1 -30.34 38.44 -58.43
N ILE A 2 -29.52 39.20 -57.69
CA ILE A 2 -29.64 39.86 -56.36
C ILE A 2 -29.10 38.95 -55.24
N PHE A 3 -28.17 39.50 -54.43
CA PHE A 3 -27.35 38.88 -53.38
C PHE A 3 -26.28 37.88 -53.90
N THR A 4 -24.95 37.98 -53.64
CA THR A 4 -24.08 38.71 -52.67
C THR A 4 -24.30 38.31 -51.19
N GLU A 5 -23.32 38.17 -50.28
CA GLU A 5 -21.84 38.18 -50.31
C GLU A 5 -21.36 37.41 -49.02
N ILE A 6 -20.11 37.33 -48.52
CA ILE A 6 -18.83 38.05 -48.71
C ILE A 6 -17.62 37.11 -48.39
N PHE A 7 -16.37 37.57 -48.59
CA PHE A 7 -15.15 36.94 -48.04
C PHE A 7 -14.79 37.53 -46.65
N THR A 8 -14.50 36.70 -45.65
CA THR A 8 -14.28 37.16 -44.26
C THR A 8 -12.81 37.18 -43.84
N ILE A 9 -12.14 38.34 -43.88
CA ILE A 9 -10.83 38.57 -43.25
C ILE A 9 -10.76 39.95 -42.56
N ILE A 10 -10.46 39.92 -41.26
CA ILE A 10 -9.91 40.99 -40.38
C ILE A 10 -10.62 42.36 -40.35
N ILE A 11 -11.24 42.65 -39.20
CA ILE A 11 -11.04 43.91 -38.47
C ILE A 11 -10.56 43.54 -37.06
N SER A 12 -9.57 44.25 -36.52
CA SER A 12 -9.08 44.09 -35.14
C SER A 12 -9.34 45.34 -34.31
N CYS A 13 -9.44 45.17 -32.98
CA CYS A 13 -9.82 46.17 -31.98
C CYS A 13 -11.28 46.69 -32.13
N PHE A 14 -12.07 46.86 -31.06
CA PHE A 14 -11.72 47.17 -29.66
C PHE A 14 -12.49 46.33 -28.62
N GLY A 15 -11.78 45.92 -27.57
CA GLY A 15 -12.28 46.10 -26.19
C GLY A 15 -13.54 45.35 -25.72
N LEU A 16 -13.63 44.03 -25.88
CA LEU A 16 -14.49 43.24 -24.99
C LEU A 16 -13.88 43.20 -23.58
N VAL A 17 -14.31 44.13 -22.72
CA VAL A 17 -13.98 44.11 -21.29
C VAL A 17 -14.68 42.91 -20.66
N THR A 18 -13.96 41.82 -20.46
CA THR A 18 -14.39 40.77 -19.52
C THR A 18 -14.44 41.41 -18.13
N CYS A 19 -15.63 41.50 -17.54
CA CYS A 19 -15.80 41.97 -16.17
C CYS A 19 -15.31 40.90 -15.19
N ASN A 20 -13.99 40.71 -15.12
CA ASN A 20 -13.33 39.81 -14.18
C ASN A 20 -13.79 40.13 -12.76
N ILE A 21 -14.43 39.15 -12.12
CA ILE A 21 -14.89 39.23 -10.74
C ILE A 21 -13.68 39.51 -9.86
N ARG A 22 -13.68 40.64 -9.15
CA ARG A 22 -12.60 41.01 -8.23
C ARG A 22 -12.73 40.23 -6.92
N TRP A 23 -12.23 38.99 -6.95
CA TRP A 23 -12.05 38.15 -5.77
C TRP A 23 -11.12 38.84 -4.75
N ASN A 24 -11.50 38.81 -3.48
CA ASN A 24 -10.85 39.56 -2.40
C ASN A 24 -9.52 38.96 -1.88
N GLY A 25 -8.79 38.24 -2.74
CA GLY A 25 -7.65 37.40 -2.33
C GLY A 25 -8.04 36.07 -1.66
N LYS A 26 -9.32 35.85 -1.34
CA LYS A 26 -9.87 34.57 -0.85
C LYS A 26 -10.87 34.01 -1.87
N ASN A 27 -11.82 33.18 -1.42
CA ASN A 27 -12.79 32.48 -2.25
C ASN A 27 -14.19 33.15 -2.32
N TRP A 28 -14.32 34.44 -2.01
CA TRP A 28 -15.55 35.21 -2.21
C TRP A 28 -15.35 36.59 -2.85
N ALA A 29 -16.42 37.15 -3.42
CA ALA A 29 -16.43 38.43 -4.11
C ALA A 29 -17.79 39.16 -4.03
N HIS A 30 -17.80 40.45 -4.35
CA HIS A 30 -19.00 41.26 -4.48
C HIS A 30 -19.53 41.32 -5.91
N GLY A 31 -20.83 41.51 -6.08
CA GLY A 31 -21.47 41.75 -7.38
C GLY A 31 -21.48 40.53 -8.30
N CYS A 32 -21.59 39.32 -7.74
CA CYS A 32 -21.57 38.06 -8.47
C CYS A 32 -22.63 37.06 -7.97
N ASP A 33 -22.84 36.00 -8.74
CA ASP A 33 -23.83 34.94 -8.50
C ASP A 33 -23.39 33.60 -9.14
N PHE A 34 -24.01 32.49 -8.73
CA PHE A 34 -23.82 31.16 -9.32
C PHE A 34 -25.18 30.61 -9.80
N ARG A 35 -25.23 30.05 -11.02
CA ARG A 35 -26.49 29.64 -11.64
C ARG A 35 -27.08 28.39 -10.98
N GLY A 36 -28.29 28.53 -10.43
CA GLY A 36 -29.08 27.43 -9.86
C GLY A 36 -28.38 26.71 -8.72
N ASN A 37 -28.54 25.38 -8.65
CA ASN A 37 -27.95 24.49 -7.66
C ASN A 37 -28.29 24.80 -6.19
N ASP A 38 -29.35 25.56 -5.95
CA ASP A 38 -29.86 25.92 -4.63
C ASP A 38 -30.25 24.66 -3.84
N LEU A 39 -29.60 24.47 -2.69
CA LEU A 39 -29.84 23.39 -1.74
C LEU A 39 -30.86 23.82 -0.69
N SER A 40 -30.71 25.05 -0.19
CA SER A 40 -31.59 25.68 0.80
C SER A 40 -31.26 27.18 0.89
N ASN A 41 -32.06 27.95 1.62
CA ASN A 41 -31.80 29.36 1.87
C ASN A 41 -32.06 29.75 3.34
N ALA A 42 -31.49 30.87 3.77
CA ALA A 42 -31.66 31.42 5.11
C ALA A 42 -31.58 32.96 5.09
N ARG A 43 -32.37 33.61 5.94
CA ARG A 43 -32.33 35.08 6.14
C ARG A 43 -31.22 35.42 7.14
N VAL A 44 -30.08 35.89 6.64
CA VAL A 44 -28.88 36.26 7.42
C VAL A 44 -28.17 37.46 6.76
N PRO A 45 -27.35 38.25 7.48
CA PRO A 45 -26.44 39.23 6.89
C PRO A 45 -25.49 38.65 5.84
N GLY A 46 -25.09 39.46 4.86
CA GLY A 46 -24.27 39.01 3.73
C GLY A 46 -22.89 38.47 4.12
N HIS A 47 -22.29 38.99 5.20
CA HIS A 47 -21.00 38.52 5.71
C HIS A 47 -21.10 37.17 6.44
N GLU A 48 -22.27 36.80 6.96
CA GLU A 48 -22.51 35.50 7.61
C GLU A 48 -22.79 34.37 6.61
N CYS A 49 -23.19 34.69 5.37
CA CYS A 49 -23.67 33.72 4.39
C CYS A 49 -22.65 32.60 4.08
N GLY A 50 -21.34 32.91 4.06
CA GLY A 50 -20.29 31.91 3.92
C GLY A 50 -20.22 30.93 5.10
N GLY A 51 -20.33 31.44 6.33
CA GLY A 51 -20.42 30.59 7.53
C GLY A 51 -21.70 29.77 7.58
N LYS A 52 -22.83 30.34 7.13
CA LYS A 52 -24.11 29.63 7.04
C LYS A 52 -24.07 28.49 6.01
N CYS A 53 -23.39 28.70 4.88
CA CYS A 53 -23.08 27.64 3.92
C CYS A 53 -22.19 26.57 4.55
N ALA A 54 -21.08 26.92 5.20
CA ALA A 54 -20.17 25.95 5.83
C ALA A 54 -20.87 25.03 6.87
N GLN A 55 -21.86 25.55 7.61
CA GLN A 55 -22.67 24.76 8.54
C GLN A 55 -23.69 23.85 7.84
N THR A 56 -24.14 24.20 6.63
CA THR A 56 -25.22 23.52 5.90
C THR A 56 -24.70 22.26 5.19
N ASN A 57 -25.30 21.10 5.48
CA ASN A 57 -24.79 19.82 4.98
C ASN A 57 -24.89 19.72 3.45
N GLY A 58 -23.77 19.52 2.75
CA GLY A 58 -23.72 19.46 1.28
C GLY A 58 -23.66 20.83 0.59
N CYS A 59 -23.53 21.94 1.33
CA CYS A 59 -23.17 23.22 0.73
C CYS A 59 -21.72 23.19 0.22
N THR A 60 -21.47 23.91 -0.87
CA THR A 60 -20.18 23.95 -1.59
C THR A 60 -19.81 25.36 -2.00
N HIS A 61 -20.83 26.17 -2.30
CA HIS A 61 -20.75 27.56 -2.68
C HIS A 61 -22.05 28.26 -2.28
N PHE A 62 -22.07 29.58 -2.29
CA PHE A 62 -23.21 30.38 -1.85
C PHE A 62 -23.39 31.63 -2.70
N THR A 63 -24.57 32.22 -2.59
CA THR A 63 -24.80 33.61 -3.01
C THR A 63 -25.76 34.29 -2.06
N TRP A 64 -25.48 35.53 -1.69
CA TRP A 64 -26.34 36.40 -0.90
C TRP A 64 -26.85 37.57 -1.75
N LYS A 65 -28.11 37.94 -1.58
CA LYS A 65 -28.76 39.08 -2.26
C LYS A 65 -29.71 39.78 -1.30
N LYS A 66 -30.03 41.06 -1.57
CA LYS A 66 -30.98 41.88 -0.77
C LYS A 66 -32.44 41.40 -0.72
N PHE A 67 -32.79 40.35 -1.47
CA PHE A 67 -34.12 39.72 -1.47
C PHE A 67 -34.64 39.47 -0.06
N ASN A 68 -35.91 39.80 0.19
CA ASN A 68 -36.57 39.73 1.50
C ASN A 68 -35.77 40.35 2.67
N GLY A 69 -35.00 41.41 2.40
CA GLY A 69 -34.17 42.10 3.39
C GLY A 69 -32.87 41.37 3.73
N GLY A 70 -32.38 40.50 2.85
CA GLY A 70 -31.10 39.79 2.99
C GLY A 70 -31.27 38.29 3.07
N THR A 71 -31.16 37.61 1.93
CA THR A 71 -31.27 36.16 1.82
C THR A 71 -29.95 35.57 1.35
N CYS A 72 -29.46 34.57 2.09
CA CYS A 72 -28.36 33.69 1.72
C CYS A 72 -28.94 32.42 1.06
N TRP A 73 -28.44 32.07 -0.12
CA TRP A 73 -28.68 30.79 -0.76
C TRP A 73 -27.45 29.90 -0.62
N MET A 74 -27.64 28.75 -0.01
CA MET A 74 -26.67 27.67 0.09
C MET A 74 -26.80 26.79 -1.16
N LYS A 75 -25.69 26.52 -1.87
CA LYS A 75 -25.69 25.81 -3.15
C LYS A 75 -24.74 24.60 -3.15
N LYS A 76 -25.08 23.57 -3.95
CA LYS A 76 -24.40 22.27 -4.00
C LYS A 76 -23.71 22.01 -5.35
N GLY A 77 -22.78 21.06 -5.39
CA GLY A 77 -22.13 20.59 -6.63
C GLY A 77 -20.76 21.23 -6.92
N SER A 78 -20.10 20.73 -7.96
CA SER A 78 -18.72 21.07 -8.31
C SER A 78 -18.65 22.34 -9.17
N VAL A 79 -18.13 23.43 -8.60
CA VAL A 79 -17.92 24.71 -9.30
C VAL A 79 -16.57 25.34 -8.95
N SER A 80 -16.02 26.11 -9.89
CA SER A 80 -14.83 26.96 -9.73
C SER A 80 -15.19 28.45 -9.75
N LYS A 81 -14.18 29.33 -9.64
CA LYS A 81 -14.35 30.79 -9.78
C LYS A 81 -14.86 31.18 -11.17
N ASP A 82 -14.59 30.37 -12.18
CA ASP A 82 -14.94 30.57 -13.59
C ASP A 82 -16.42 30.27 -13.88
N ASN A 83 -17.13 29.63 -12.93
CA ASN A 83 -18.57 29.41 -13.01
C ASN A 83 -19.40 30.54 -12.36
N ALA A 84 -18.75 31.49 -11.68
CA ALA A 84 -19.40 32.68 -11.17
C ALA A 84 -19.58 33.72 -12.28
N PHE A 85 -20.70 34.42 -12.29
CA PHE A 85 -20.97 35.51 -13.24
C PHE A 85 -21.28 36.82 -12.52
N THR A 86 -20.93 37.96 -13.13
CA THR A 86 -21.21 39.28 -12.57
C THR A 86 -22.70 39.62 -12.69
N ILE A 87 -23.22 40.31 -11.67
CA ILE A 87 -24.58 40.88 -11.67
C ILE A 87 -24.56 42.39 -11.37
N GLY A 88 -25.70 43.04 -11.64
CA GLY A 88 -25.88 44.49 -11.44
C GLY A 88 -25.81 44.91 -9.96
N ASP A 89 -26.40 44.11 -9.06
CA ASP A 89 -26.38 44.37 -7.62
C ASP A 89 -24.98 44.20 -7.04
N LYS A 90 -24.25 45.31 -6.87
CA LYS A 90 -22.90 45.32 -6.28
C LYS A 90 -22.88 45.00 -4.78
N SER A 91 -24.04 44.98 -4.11
CA SER A 91 -24.15 44.55 -2.71
C SER A 91 -24.42 43.05 -2.55
N ALA A 92 -24.71 42.32 -3.62
CA ALA A 92 -24.69 40.87 -3.60
C ALA A 92 -23.27 40.33 -3.31
N VAL A 93 -23.20 39.14 -2.71
CA VAL A 93 -21.94 38.46 -2.37
C VAL A 93 -22.04 37.02 -2.85
N CYS A 94 -21.10 36.56 -3.68
CA CYS A 94 -20.97 35.14 -4.00
C CYS A 94 -19.64 34.60 -3.46
N GLY A 95 -19.61 33.32 -3.15
CA GLY A 95 -18.37 32.66 -2.75
C GLY A 95 -18.42 31.16 -2.92
N LEU A 96 -17.26 30.59 -3.21
CA LEU A 96 -16.99 29.19 -2.95
C LEU A 96 -16.71 29.06 -1.46
N LEU A 97 -17.02 27.90 -0.86
CA LEU A 97 -16.32 27.55 0.35
C LEU A 97 -14.85 27.28 -0.02
N ASP A 98 -13.91 27.85 0.74
CA ASP A 98 -12.66 27.14 1.01
C ASP A 98 -13.04 25.71 1.41
N ARG A 99 -12.30 24.67 0.99
CA ARG A 99 -12.67 23.25 1.23
C ARG A 99 -12.57 22.88 2.72
N LEU A 100 -13.45 23.45 3.53
CA LEU A 100 -13.68 23.12 4.92
C LEU A 100 -14.04 21.64 5.00
N PRO A 101 -13.55 20.95 6.03
CA PRO A 101 -13.48 19.50 6.01
C PRO A 101 -14.88 18.90 5.84
N PRO A 102 -15.03 17.82 5.05
CA PRO A 102 -16.28 17.09 5.01
C PRO A 102 -16.71 16.70 6.43
N LYS A 103 -18.01 16.56 6.69
CA LYS A 103 -18.53 16.25 8.04
C LYS A 103 -18.06 14.89 8.59
N HIS A 104 -17.38 14.10 7.77
CA HIS A 104 -16.32 13.19 8.19
C HIS A 104 -15.01 13.70 7.59
N GLY A 105 -14.13 14.31 8.39
CA GLY A 105 -12.80 14.71 7.92
C GLY A 105 -12.02 13.49 7.41
N ARG A 106 -10.92 13.70 6.66
CA ARG A 106 -10.02 12.59 6.32
C ARG A 106 -9.56 11.93 7.64
N PRO A 107 -9.71 10.61 7.81
CA PRO A 107 -9.19 9.92 8.98
C PRO A 107 -7.66 10.06 8.98
N PHE A 108 -7.12 10.54 10.09
CA PHE A 108 -5.70 10.80 10.27
C PHE A 108 -5.15 10.01 11.45
N TYR A 109 -3.93 9.52 11.34
CA TYR A 109 -3.28 8.69 12.34
C TYR A 109 -2.12 9.44 12.99
N ILE A 110 -2.19 9.63 14.30
CA ILE A 110 -1.09 10.11 15.12
C ILE A 110 -0.49 8.87 15.76
N ILE A 111 0.62 8.43 15.18
CA ILE A 111 1.31 7.19 15.54
C ILE A 111 2.35 7.56 16.59
N ALA A 112 2.18 7.02 17.81
CA ALA A 112 3.17 7.19 18.86
C ALA A 112 4.40 6.35 18.54
N HIS A 113 5.52 7.02 18.26
CA HIS A 113 6.81 6.40 17.96
C HIS A 113 7.40 5.71 19.21
N MET A 114 8.04 4.55 19.05
CA MET A 114 8.78 3.83 20.09
C MET A 114 7.98 3.60 21.38
N ALA A 115 6.68 3.30 21.30
CA ALA A 115 5.80 3.20 22.47
C ALA A 115 5.96 1.88 23.26
N ASN A 116 7.19 1.37 23.37
CA ASN A 116 7.55 -0.01 23.74
C ASN A 116 7.22 -0.45 25.17
N SER A 117 6.69 0.43 26.02
CA SER A 117 6.22 0.08 27.37
C SER A 117 4.73 0.38 27.53
N LYS A 118 4.03 -0.37 28.39
CA LYS A 118 2.60 -0.13 28.66
C LYS A 118 2.35 1.30 29.16
N ALA A 119 3.26 1.82 29.99
CA ALA A 119 3.23 3.21 30.44
C ALA A 119 3.41 4.24 29.30
N ALA A 120 4.19 3.91 28.26
CA ALA A 120 4.32 4.75 27.07
C ALA A 120 3.04 4.74 26.21
N VAL A 121 2.37 3.59 26.08
CA VAL A 121 1.04 3.49 25.45
C VAL A 121 0.01 4.34 26.20
N ASP A 122 -0.12 4.15 27.52
CA ASP A 122 -1.08 4.88 28.35
C ASP A 122 -0.87 6.39 28.27
N TRP A 123 0.39 6.83 28.34
CA TRP A 123 0.77 8.22 28.21
C TRP A 123 0.48 8.76 26.80
N ALA A 124 0.77 8.01 25.74
CA ALA A 124 0.55 8.45 24.36
C ALA A 124 -0.94 8.56 24.02
N VAL A 125 -1.76 7.58 24.42
CA VAL A 125 -3.22 7.65 24.30
C VAL A 125 -3.77 8.85 25.08
N LYS A 126 -3.23 9.15 26.26
CA LYS A 126 -3.58 10.34 27.04
C LYS A 126 -3.17 11.67 26.37
N GLN A 127 -2.02 11.73 25.68
CA GLN A 127 -1.70 12.87 24.80
C GLN A 127 -2.64 12.95 23.58
N GLY A 128 -3.24 11.82 23.21
CA GLY A 128 -4.24 11.71 22.15
C GLY A 128 -3.73 11.05 20.87
N ALA A 129 -2.76 10.15 20.98
CA ALA A 129 -2.48 9.19 19.93
C ALA A 129 -3.71 8.32 19.68
N ASN A 130 -4.01 8.07 18.41
CA ASN A 130 -5.00 7.09 17.96
C ASN A 130 -4.33 5.95 17.17
N ALA A 131 -3.00 5.95 17.11
CA ALA A 131 -2.19 4.87 16.59
C ALA A 131 -0.95 4.68 17.47
N ILE A 132 -0.48 3.44 17.58
CA ILE A 132 0.70 3.08 18.36
C ILE A 132 1.67 2.34 17.43
N GLU A 133 2.95 2.72 17.47
CA GLU A 133 4.04 1.94 16.91
C GLU A 133 4.87 1.34 18.05
N CYS A 134 5.29 0.09 17.86
CA CYS A 134 6.30 -0.52 18.69
C CYS A 134 7.27 -1.41 17.90
N ASP A 135 8.47 -1.49 18.44
CA ASP A 135 9.59 -2.25 17.91
C ASP A 135 9.52 -3.71 18.37
N ILE A 136 9.26 -4.66 17.47
CA ILE A 136 9.08 -6.09 17.82
C ILE A 136 10.28 -6.94 17.40
N HIS A 137 10.89 -7.61 18.38
CA HIS A 137 11.95 -8.59 18.17
C HIS A 137 11.43 -10.03 18.21
N PHE A 138 12.18 -10.91 17.55
CA PHE A 138 11.99 -12.35 17.55
C PHE A 138 13.14 -13.02 18.32
N ASP A 139 12.97 -14.27 18.75
CA ASP A 139 14.09 -15.10 19.20
C ASP A 139 14.72 -15.84 18.01
N GLY A 140 15.82 -16.56 18.27
CA GLY A 140 16.49 -17.36 17.24
C GLY A 140 15.64 -18.52 16.68
N ASN A 141 14.52 -18.82 17.35
CA ASN A 141 13.55 -19.86 17.01
C ASN A 141 12.19 -19.22 16.66
N GLU A 142 12.25 -18.05 16.02
CA GLU A 142 11.21 -17.45 15.19
C GLU A 142 10.01 -16.85 15.94
N LYS A 143 9.99 -16.90 17.29
CA LYS A 143 8.84 -16.47 18.09
C LYS A 143 9.02 -15.04 18.61
N PRO A 144 7.96 -14.19 18.67
CA PRO A 144 8.05 -12.86 19.26
C PRO A 144 8.62 -12.88 20.69
N SER A 145 9.81 -12.30 20.87
CA SER A 145 10.61 -12.44 22.09
C SER A 145 10.46 -11.27 23.05
N ARG A 146 10.53 -10.03 22.54
CA ARG A 146 10.39 -8.79 23.30
C ARG A 146 9.94 -7.62 22.44
N ILE A 147 9.29 -6.64 23.06
CA ILE A 147 9.05 -5.32 22.48
C ILE A 147 10.15 -4.38 22.99
N GLU A 148 11.02 -3.90 22.11
CA GLU A 148 12.21 -3.08 22.41
C GLU A 148 12.81 -2.49 21.12
N HIS A 149 13.24 -1.23 21.13
CA HIS A 149 13.85 -0.58 19.96
C HIS A 149 15.29 -1.02 19.69
N GLY A 150 16.12 -1.05 20.75
CA GLY A 150 17.56 -1.20 20.63
C GLY A 150 18.33 0.13 20.75
N PRO A 151 19.68 0.07 20.80
CA PRO A 151 20.53 1.23 21.06
C PRO A 151 20.59 2.20 19.85
N GLY A 152 20.64 3.50 20.15
CA GLY A 152 20.64 4.56 19.12
C GLY A 152 19.22 4.91 18.69
N CYS A 153 18.64 5.93 19.31
CA CYS A 153 17.22 6.28 19.20
C CYS A 153 16.98 7.79 19.39
N ASP A 154 15.78 8.26 19.08
CA ASP A 154 15.39 9.68 19.21
C ASP A 154 15.55 10.23 20.64
N CYS A 155 15.53 9.37 21.66
CA CYS A 155 15.76 9.76 23.04
C CYS A 155 17.17 10.32 23.33
N GLY A 156 18.12 10.12 22.41
CA GLY A 156 19.44 10.75 22.43
C GLY A 156 19.41 12.26 22.18
N CYS A 157 18.51 12.76 21.32
CA CYS A 157 18.34 14.19 21.05
C CYS A 157 17.08 14.80 21.68
N ALA A 158 16.15 13.98 22.19
CA ALA A 158 14.84 14.39 22.70
C ALA A 158 14.86 15.62 23.63
N GLN A 159 14.04 16.63 23.30
CA GLN A 159 13.93 17.89 24.06
C GLN A 159 12.50 18.11 24.60
N GLY A 160 12.43 18.73 25.79
CA GLY A 160 11.19 19.14 26.43
C GLY A 160 10.37 18.02 27.09
N ASN A 161 9.38 18.41 27.90
CA ASN A 161 8.58 17.50 28.72
C ASN A 161 7.41 16.84 27.97
N GLY A 162 7.17 17.20 26.71
CA GLY A 162 6.09 16.67 25.86
C GLY A 162 6.46 15.44 25.02
N HIS A 163 7.67 14.91 25.20
CA HIS A 163 8.31 13.89 24.36
C HIS A 163 8.16 12.49 24.98
N ILE A 164 7.83 11.45 24.19
CA ILE A 164 7.61 10.08 24.72
C ILE A 164 8.81 9.51 25.50
N CYS A 165 10.03 9.88 25.08
CA CYS A 165 11.29 9.60 25.77
C CYS A 165 11.33 10.01 27.26
N VAL A 166 10.45 10.90 27.73
CA VAL A 166 10.33 11.24 29.15
C VAL A 166 9.68 10.10 29.94
N VAL A 167 8.61 9.48 29.43
CA VAL A 167 7.97 8.32 30.07
C VAL A 167 8.79 7.03 29.89
N LEU A 168 9.54 6.92 28.78
CA LEU A 168 10.56 5.88 28.59
C LEU A 168 11.83 6.07 29.45
N GLN A 169 11.93 7.13 30.26
CA GLN A 169 13.12 7.46 31.06
C GLN A 169 14.43 7.53 30.25
N ARG A 170 14.32 7.89 28.96
CA ARG A 170 15.37 7.84 27.91
C ARG A 170 16.01 6.45 27.69
N GLN A 171 15.39 5.36 28.15
CA GLN A 171 15.85 3.99 27.94
C GLN A 171 15.13 3.38 26.72
N CYS A 172 15.88 3.14 25.64
CA CYS A 172 15.38 2.51 24.40
C CYS A 172 15.74 1.01 24.29
N ALA A 173 16.57 0.50 25.21
CA ALA A 173 17.11 -0.85 25.18
C ALA A 173 17.49 -1.34 26.58
N GLY A 174 17.56 -2.65 26.73
CA GLY A 174 17.90 -3.37 27.95
C GLY A 174 16.66 -3.81 28.74
N PRO A 175 16.83 -4.68 29.77
CA PRO A 175 15.71 -5.35 30.45
C PRO A 175 14.68 -4.45 31.17
N LYS A 176 14.89 -3.14 31.22
CA LYS A 176 13.95 -2.13 31.75
C LYS A 176 13.13 -1.41 30.67
N ALA A 177 13.54 -1.52 29.41
CA ALA A 177 12.84 -1.00 28.22
C ALA A 177 12.16 -2.11 27.40
N SER A 178 12.47 -3.37 27.69
CA SER A 178 11.82 -4.56 27.12
C SER A 178 10.47 -4.88 27.77
N GLU A 179 9.42 -5.12 26.98
CA GLU A 179 8.16 -5.74 27.41
C GLU A 179 7.97 -7.15 26.81
N ASN A 180 7.12 -7.97 27.46
CA ASN A 180 6.68 -9.25 26.88
C ASN A 180 5.64 -9.03 25.76
N PRO A 181 5.82 -9.56 24.53
CA PRO A 181 4.95 -9.23 23.40
C PRO A 181 3.49 -9.64 23.57
N ALA A 182 3.20 -10.79 24.19
CA ALA A 182 1.82 -11.21 24.43
C ALA A 182 1.12 -10.27 25.42
N ALA A 183 1.74 -10.03 26.58
CA ALA A 183 1.19 -9.15 27.61
C ALA A 183 1.15 -7.67 27.19
N TYR A 184 1.95 -7.26 26.20
CA TYR A 184 1.90 -5.94 25.57
C TYR A 184 0.77 -5.85 24.53
N MET A 185 0.61 -6.83 23.64
CA MET A 185 -0.50 -6.88 22.67
C MET A 185 -1.87 -6.91 23.36
N GLN A 186 -2.00 -7.62 24.48
CA GLN A 186 -3.21 -7.61 25.31
C GLN A 186 -3.50 -6.22 25.90
N HIS A 187 -2.47 -5.41 26.16
CA HIS A 187 -2.57 -4.03 26.63
C HIS A 187 -2.92 -3.04 25.49
N ILE A 188 -2.53 -3.33 24.25
CA ILE A 188 -3.05 -2.63 23.07
C ILE A 188 -4.53 -2.98 22.85
N ALA A 189 -4.92 -4.25 23.06
CA ALA A 189 -6.28 -4.72 22.86
C ALA A 189 -7.30 -4.10 23.83
N SER A 190 -6.91 -3.79 25.07
CA SER A 190 -7.77 -3.12 26.06
C SER A 190 -8.10 -1.66 25.72
N HIS A 191 -7.39 -1.06 24.76
CA HIS A 191 -7.54 0.35 24.39
C HIS A 191 -8.47 0.55 23.18
N ASP A 192 -9.77 0.69 23.46
CA ASP A 192 -10.84 0.95 22.48
C ASP A 192 -10.65 2.16 21.55
N GLY A 193 -9.69 3.05 21.86
CA GLY A 193 -9.34 4.22 21.03
C GLY A 193 -8.26 3.99 19.96
N ILE A 194 -7.50 2.88 20.01
CA ILE A 194 -6.38 2.66 19.08
C ILE A 194 -6.92 2.15 17.73
N ALA A 195 -6.85 3.00 16.71
CA ALA A 195 -7.33 2.72 15.37
C ALA A 195 -6.32 1.95 14.49
N LEU A 196 -5.02 2.08 14.80
CA LEU A 196 -3.92 1.43 14.10
C LEU A 196 -2.83 1.00 15.09
N TYR A 197 -2.35 -0.22 14.96
CA TYR A 197 -1.20 -0.75 15.68
C TYR A 197 -0.12 -1.10 14.64
N PHE A 198 1.10 -0.65 14.88
CA PHE A 198 2.19 -0.70 13.91
C PHE A 198 3.37 -1.48 14.51
N LEU A 199 3.90 -2.43 13.75
CA LEU A 199 5.04 -3.26 14.13
C LEU A 199 6.24 -2.97 13.24
N ASP A 200 7.19 -2.16 13.74
CA ASP A 200 8.55 -2.15 13.20
C ASP A 200 9.21 -3.46 13.62
N SER A 201 9.32 -4.39 12.67
CA SER A 201 9.82 -5.72 12.96
C SER A 201 11.34 -5.75 12.84
N LYS A 202 12.00 -5.90 14.00
CA LYS A 202 13.46 -5.93 14.15
C LYS A 202 14.03 -7.29 13.73
N VAL A 203 13.89 -7.55 12.43
CA VAL A 203 14.40 -8.72 11.71
C VAL A 203 15.65 -8.36 10.91
N HIS A 204 16.57 -9.32 10.74
CA HIS A 204 17.88 -9.09 10.13
C HIS A 204 18.21 -10.19 9.11
N THR A 205 19.01 -9.86 8.09
CA THR A 205 19.41 -10.83 7.04
C THR A 205 20.15 -12.05 7.58
N SER A 206 20.85 -11.91 8.71
CA SER A 206 21.51 -12.99 9.44
C SER A 206 20.56 -14.05 10.03
N MET A 207 19.24 -13.81 10.02
CA MET A 207 18.23 -14.82 10.39
C MET A 207 18.01 -15.87 9.31
N GLY A 208 18.39 -15.62 8.05
CA GLY A 208 18.18 -16.56 6.95
C GLY A 208 16.71 -16.99 6.82
N GLU A 209 16.48 -18.30 6.82
CA GLU A 209 15.14 -18.92 6.77
C GLU A 209 14.26 -18.56 7.97
N ALA A 210 14.82 -18.24 9.14
CA ALA A 210 14.03 -17.81 10.30
C ALA A 210 13.26 -16.49 10.04
N LEU A 211 13.63 -15.71 9.01
CA LEU A 211 12.79 -14.60 8.52
C LEU A 211 11.39 -15.08 8.11
N VAL A 212 11.32 -16.18 7.36
CA VAL A 212 10.09 -16.75 6.81
C VAL A 212 9.20 -17.23 7.94
N LYS A 213 9.77 -18.12 8.77
CA LYS A 213 9.04 -18.75 9.86
C LYS A 213 8.59 -17.74 10.91
N ALA A 214 9.38 -16.69 11.19
CA ALA A 214 8.96 -15.57 12.05
C ALA A 214 7.78 -14.78 11.47
N GLY A 215 7.78 -14.52 10.17
CA GLY A 215 6.67 -13.86 9.48
C GLY A 215 5.39 -14.69 9.53
N LYS A 216 5.50 -16.01 9.30
CA LYS A 216 4.39 -16.97 9.44
C LYS A 216 3.86 -17.00 10.88
N ALA A 217 4.75 -17.15 11.86
CA ALA A 217 4.40 -17.33 13.27
C ALA A 217 3.77 -16.08 13.92
N LEU A 218 4.07 -14.88 13.43
CA LEU A 218 3.49 -13.64 13.95
C LEU A 218 1.96 -13.61 13.82
N ILE A 219 1.40 -14.05 12.69
CA ILE A 219 -0.05 -13.95 12.44
C ILE A 219 -0.91 -14.70 13.48
N PRO A 220 -0.73 -16.02 13.72
CA PRO A 220 -1.49 -16.72 14.76
C PRO A 220 -1.17 -16.21 16.18
N PHE A 221 0.04 -15.68 16.41
CA PHE A 221 0.39 -15.02 17.67
C PHE A 221 -0.41 -13.73 17.88
N MET A 222 -0.58 -12.91 16.84
CA MET A 222 -1.37 -11.67 16.89
C MET A 222 -2.87 -11.93 16.95
N ASP A 223 -3.38 -12.90 16.19
CA ASP A 223 -4.78 -13.33 16.29
C ASP A 223 -5.10 -13.69 17.75
N LYS A 224 -4.29 -14.57 18.36
CA LYS A 224 -4.44 -15.00 19.75
C LYS A 224 -4.29 -13.88 20.78
N ASN A 225 -3.25 -13.04 20.68
CA ASN A 225 -2.87 -12.11 21.77
C ASN A 225 -3.38 -10.66 21.59
N LEU A 226 -3.86 -10.29 20.40
CA LEU A 226 -4.36 -8.94 20.10
C LEU A 226 -5.84 -8.98 19.70
N PHE A 227 -6.17 -9.69 18.63
CA PHE A 227 -7.51 -9.61 18.04
C PHE A 227 -8.57 -10.41 18.81
N ASP A 228 -8.23 -11.60 19.30
CA ASP A 228 -9.09 -12.41 20.18
C ASP A 228 -9.29 -11.75 21.56
N HIS A 229 -8.38 -10.86 21.95
CA HIS A 229 -8.48 -10.03 23.15
C HIS A 229 -9.30 -8.74 22.92
N GLY A 230 -9.99 -8.63 21.79
CA GLY A 230 -10.99 -7.59 21.52
C GLY A 230 -10.50 -6.37 20.75
N TYR A 231 -9.23 -6.35 20.28
CA TYR A 231 -8.72 -5.22 19.51
C TYR A 231 -9.56 -4.96 18.26
N LYS A 232 -10.02 -3.72 18.08
CA LYS A 232 -10.95 -3.30 17.01
C LYS A 232 -10.26 -2.67 15.79
N GLY A 233 -9.03 -2.18 15.94
CA GLY A 233 -8.32 -1.43 14.90
C GLY A 233 -7.71 -2.30 13.80
N LYS A 234 -6.74 -1.72 13.09
CA LYS A 234 -5.96 -2.36 12.02
C LYS A 234 -4.52 -2.57 12.49
N VAL A 235 -3.83 -3.54 11.90
CA VAL A 235 -2.42 -3.82 12.12
C VAL A 235 -1.63 -3.45 10.87
N VAL A 236 -0.45 -2.85 11.05
CA VAL A 236 0.59 -2.79 10.00
C VAL A 236 1.79 -3.60 10.45
N ILE A 237 2.26 -4.49 9.58
CA ILE A 237 3.50 -5.25 9.74
C ILE A 237 4.50 -4.71 8.71
N SER A 238 5.68 -4.28 9.16
CA SER A 238 6.76 -3.84 8.28
C SER A 238 8.06 -4.58 8.53
N SER A 239 8.97 -4.53 7.56
CA SER A 239 10.39 -4.75 7.78
C SER A 239 11.19 -3.53 7.33
N ALA A 240 12.40 -3.39 7.85
CA ALA A 240 13.29 -2.29 7.49
C ALA A 240 13.51 -2.17 5.98
N SER A 241 13.82 -3.26 5.26
CA SER A 241 14.30 -3.18 3.87
C SER A 241 13.94 -4.38 3.01
N PHE A 242 14.22 -4.24 1.71
CA PHE A 242 14.08 -5.25 0.67
C PHE A 242 14.86 -6.55 0.91
N SER A 243 15.94 -6.51 1.70
CA SER A 243 16.75 -7.69 2.02
C SER A 243 16.15 -8.55 3.14
N THR A 244 15.28 -7.98 3.98
CA THR A 244 14.50 -8.72 4.99
C THR A 244 13.06 -9.02 4.54
N PHE A 245 12.72 -8.73 3.28
CA PHE A 245 11.37 -8.86 2.73
C PHE A 245 10.72 -10.25 2.88
N ALA A 246 11.51 -11.33 2.96
CA ALA A 246 11.00 -12.69 3.16
C ALA A 246 10.07 -12.82 4.38
N TYR A 247 10.32 -12.03 5.42
CA TYR A 247 9.46 -11.92 6.60
C TYR A 247 8.09 -11.29 6.28
N VAL A 248 8.07 -10.14 5.59
CA VAL A 248 6.81 -9.47 5.18
C VAL A 248 6.04 -10.30 4.17
N GLN A 249 6.73 -11.01 3.28
CA GLN A 249 6.16 -11.99 2.35
C GLN A 249 5.42 -13.10 3.11
N ALA A 250 6.10 -13.77 4.05
CA ALA A 250 5.50 -14.86 4.83
C ALA A 250 4.32 -14.38 5.70
N ALA A 251 4.44 -13.22 6.35
CA ALA A 251 3.36 -12.63 7.13
C ALA A 251 2.14 -12.25 6.26
N ALA A 252 2.36 -11.71 5.06
CA ALA A 252 1.29 -11.38 4.12
C ALA A 252 0.56 -12.62 3.58
N ILE A 253 1.25 -13.74 3.41
CA ILE A 253 0.66 -15.01 2.98
C ILE A 253 -0.14 -15.63 4.13
N ALA A 254 0.46 -15.77 5.32
CA ALA A 254 -0.20 -16.33 6.50
C ALA A 254 -1.45 -15.51 6.91
N ALA A 255 -1.42 -14.18 6.73
CA ALA A 255 -2.56 -13.32 7.03
C ALA A 255 -3.82 -13.63 6.20
N ASN A 256 -3.70 -14.23 5.01
CA ASN A 256 -4.87 -14.59 4.19
C ASN A 256 -5.73 -15.70 4.83
N TYR A 257 -5.12 -16.55 5.67
CA TYR A 257 -5.81 -17.61 6.41
C TYR A 257 -6.36 -17.17 7.76
N SER A 258 -5.98 -15.98 8.23
CA SER A 258 -6.57 -15.38 9.43
C SER A 258 -8.02 -14.93 9.18
N ARG A 259 -8.91 -15.19 10.14
CA ARG A 259 -10.25 -14.58 10.19
C ARG A 259 -10.23 -13.05 10.25
N TYR A 260 -9.06 -12.46 10.52
CA TYR A 260 -8.81 -11.02 10.55
C TYR A 260 -7.96 -10.52 9.35
N ALA A 261 -7.80 -11.30 8.28
CA ALA A 261 -7.07 -10.95 7.05
C ALA A 261 -7.27 -9.48 6.61
N HIS A 262 -8.52 -9.02 6.58
CA HIS A 262 -8.93 -7.66 6.19
C HIS A 262 -8.44 -6.53 7.14
N ARG A 263 -7.73 -6.86 8.22
CA ARG A 263 -7.18 -5.93 9.22
C ARG A 263 -5.65 -5.90 9.25
N TYR A 264 -4.98 -6.85 8.60
CA TYR A 264 -3.52 -6.87 8.44
C TYR A 264 -3.11 -6.09 7.19
N PHE A 265 -2.18 -5.14 7.34
CA PHE A 265 -1.60 -4.33 6.28
C PHE A 265 -0.07 -4.42 6.30
N PHE A 266 0.57 -4.16 5.15
CA PHE A 266 1.98 -4.48 4.91
C PHE A 266 2.73 -3.35 4.20
N THR A 267 4.00 -3.14 4.58
CA THR A 267 4.90 -2.09 4.08
C THR A 267 6.38 -2.47 4.25
N ILE A 268 7.29 -1.71 3.65
CA ILE A 268 8.75 -1.83 3.79
C ILE A 268 9.31 -0.40 3.82
N ASP A 269 9.99 -0.02 4.90
CA ASP A 269 9.91 1.39 5.35
C ASP A 269 11.17 2.22 5.14
N GLN A 270 12.36 1.61 5.32
CA GLN A 270 13.65 2.31 5.24
C GLN A 270 14.20 2.37 3.80
N GLU A 271 13.34 2.12 2.81
CA GLU A 271 13.63 2.19 1.37
C GLU A 271 13.59 3.63 0.81
N GLY A 272 13.55 4.64 1.68
CA GLY A 272 13.56 6.05 1.30
C GLY A 272 12.42 6.41 0.36
N GLU A 273 12.72 7.12 -0.74
CA GLU A 273 11.71 7.55 -1.72
C GLU A 273 11.23 6.44 -2.69
N ASN A 274 11.63 5.17 -2.49
CA ASN A 274 11.39 4.07 -3.42
C ASN A 274 9.95 3.50 -3.40
N TYR A 275 8.93 4.37 -3.44
CA TYR A 275 7.51 4.02 -3.46
C TYR A 275 7.18 2.91 -4.47
N ALA A 276 7.68 3.06 -5.71
CA ALA A 276 7.43 2.10 -6.78
C ALA A 276 8.04 0.72 -6.50
N GLY A 277 9.23 0.65 -5.87
CA GLY A 277 9.84 -0.62 -5.47
C GLY A 277 9.05 -1.32 -4.36
N VAL A 278 8.68 -0.60 -3.31
CA VAL A 278 7.88 -1.13 -2.19
C VAL A 278 6.53 -1.66 -2.70
N MET A 279 5.82 -0.89 -3.55
CA MET A 279 4.57 -1.33 -4.16
C MET A 279 4.75 -2.56 -5.05
N ASN A 280 5.77 -2.60 -5.90
CA ASN A 280 6.00 -3.76 -6.77
C ASN A 280 6.37 -5.03 -5.99
N LYS A 281 7.10 -4.94 -4.87
CA LYS A 281 7.36 -6.09 -3.99
C LYS A 281 6.11 -6.59 -3.28
N LEU A 282 5.24 -5.71 -2.79
CA LEU A 282 4.04 -6.10 -2.03
C LEU A 282 2.88 -6.60 -2.91
N THR A 283 2.79 -6.10 -4.16
CA THR A 283 1.63 -6.36 -5.04
C THR A 283 1.30 -7.84 -5.29
N PRO A 284 2.26 -8.77 -5.45
CA PRO A 284 1.96 -10.19 -5.62
C PRO A 284 1.30 -10.85 -4.41
N TYR A 285 1.61 -10.38 -3.20
CA TYR A 285 1.28 -11.07 -1.95
C TYR A 285 0.02 -10.54 -1.29
N THR A 286 -0.27 -9.24 -1.41
CA THR A 286 -1.40 -8.62 -0.72
C THR A 286 -1.91 -7.37 -1.41
N ASN A 287 -3.22 -7.12 -1.28
CA ASN A 287 -3.85 -5.84 -1.59
C ASN A 287 -3.89 -4.89 -0.38
N ASN A 288 -3.57 -5.36 0.82
CA ASN A 288 -3.57 -4.54 2.04
C ASN A 288 -2.23 -3.80 2.18
N ARG A 289 -1.88 -3.00 1.17
CA ARG A 289 -0.58 -2.32 1.05
C ARG A 289 -0.66 -0.92 1.66
N VAL A 290 0.31 -0.56 2.49
CA VAL A 290 0.56 0.83 2.89
C VAL A 290 1.98 1.24 2.52
N TYR A 291 2.32 2.52 2.69
CA TYR A 291 3.66 3.01 2.40
C TYR A 291 4.14 3.93 3.52
N GLY A 292 5.23 3.52 4.18
CA GLY A 292 6.06 4.37 5.01
C GLY A 292 7.24 4.94 4.24
N THR A 293 7.75 6.06 4.73
CA THR A 293 9.09 6.58 4.42
C THR A 293 9.50 7.51 5.55
N GLY A 294 10.79 7.70 5.79
CA GLY A 294 11.23 8.50 6.93
C GLY A 294 12.66 8.26 7.42
N GLN A 295 12.96 8.89 8.54
CA GLN A 295 14.23 8.81 9.28
C GLN A 295 14.01 9.18 10.76
N GLY A 296 14.97 8.85 11.64
CA GLY A 296 14.94 9.30 13.04
C GLY A 296 15.02 10.84 13.19
N ALA A 297 14.39 11.37 14.24
CA ALA A 297 14.24 12.81 14.47
C ALA A 297 15.55 13.54 14.83
N CYS A 298 16.65 12.81 15.11
CA CYS A 298 17.95 13.40 15.46
C CYS A 298 18.84 13.81 14.27
N GLY A 299 18.45 13.51 13.03
CA GLY A 299 19.22 13.87 11.82
C GLY A 299 18.89 15.26 11.24
N GLU A 300 19.68 15.70 10.26
CA GLU A 300 19.27 16.80 9.37
C GLU A 300 17.97 16.40 8.65
N VAL A 301 17.02 17.33 8.48
CA VAL A 301 15.67 17.00 7.98
C VAL A 301 15.69 16.61 6.50
N SER A 302 15.70 15.31 6.21
CA SER A 302 15.53 14.77 4.86
C SER A 302 14.12 15.06 4.33
N ASN A 303 14.07 15.43 3.05
CA ASN A 303 12.85 15.82 2.36
C ASN A 303 12.27 14.62 1.59
N TYR A 304 11.22 14.01 2.14
CA TYR A 304 10.46 12.91 1.50
C TYR A 304 9.16 13.41 0.85
N TYR A 305 9.05 14.71 0.51
CA TYR A 305 7.82 15.27 -0.04
C TYR A 305 7.49 14.74 -1.45
N ALA A 306 8.46 14.21 -2.21
CA ALA A 306 8.16 13.60 -3.50
C ALA A 306 7.56 12.20 -3.31
N ALA A 307 8.16 11.38 -2.45
CA ALA A 307 7.65 10.07 -2.04
C ALA A 307 6.22 10.12 -1.49
N ILE A 308 5.94 11.03 -0.54
CA ILE A 308 4.60 11.21 0.04
C ILE A 308 3.58 11.67 -1.03
N LYS A 309 3.96 12.54 -1.97
CA LYS A 309 3.09 12.94 -3.09
C LYS A 309 2.84 11.79 -4.05
N ALA A 310 3.83 10.93 -4.31
CA ALA A 310 3.69 9.73 -5.13
C ALA A 310 2.71 8.74 -4.48
N ALA A 311 2.86 8.43 -3.18
CA ALA A 311 1.96 7.56 -2.45
C ALA A 311 0.53 8.13 -2.30
N ALA A 312 0.39 9.45 -2.17
CA ALA A 312 -0.90 10.15 -2.19
C ALA A 312 -1.52 10.26 -3.60
N ALA A 313 -0.75 9.99 -4.67
CA ALA A 313 -1.26 9.81 -6.03
C ALA A 313 -1.66 8.35 -6.28
N GLY A 314 -0.76 7.40 -6.02
CA GLY A 314 -1.01 5.96 -6.17
C GLY A 314 -2.23 5.47 -5.39
N LYS A 315 -2.50 6.01 -4.19
CA LYS A 315 -3.76 5.75 -3.46
C LYS A 315 -5.02 6.11 -4.26
N LYS A 316 -4.99 7.15 -5.09
CA LYS A 316 -6.13 7.56 -5.95
C LYS A 316 -6.30 6.60 -7.15
N HIS A 317 -5.20 6.04 -7.63
CA HIS A 317 -5.20 4.99 -8.67
C HIS A 317 -5.58 3.62 -8.10
N GLY A 318 -5.33 3.39 -6.81
CA GLY A 318 -5.62 2.17 -6.06
C GLY A 318 -4.39 1.29 -5.82
N GLU A 319 -3.20 1.86 -5.77
CA GLU A 319 -1.93 1.13 -5.62
C GLU A 319 -1.60 0.78 -4.16
N ASN A 320 -1.96 1.67 -3.22
CA ASN A 320 -1.87 1.53 -1.76
C ASN A 320 -3.11 2.09 -1.05
N GLY A 321 -3.36 1.63 0.18
CA GLY A 321 -4.47 2.05 1.04
C GLY A 321 -4.20 3.27 1.90
N MET A 322 -2.98 3.47 2.37
CA MET A 322 -2.57 4.57 3.26
C MET A 322 -1.10 4.94 3.00
N ASN A 323 -0.72 6.15 3.40
CA ASN A 323 0.68 6.59 3.45
C ASN A 323 0.96 7.38 4.75
N TYR A 324 2.14 7.21 5.33
CA TYR A 324 2.60 7.90 6.54
C TYR A 324 4.06 8.34 6.44
N ILE A 325 4.46 9.25 7.33
CA ILE A 325 5.82 9.76 7.45
C ILE A 325 6.34 9.53 8.87
N TYR A 326 7.63 9.24 9.02
CA TYR A 326 8.30 9.13 10.32
C TYR A 326 9.70 9.81 10.30
N THR A 327 10.28 10.21 11.43
CA THR A 327 9.64 10.59 12.70
C THR A 327 9.61 12.11 12.76
N VAL A 328 8.41 12.71 12.79
CA VAL A 328 8.22 14.13 12.50
C VAL A 328 7.73 14.88 13.73
N ASP A 329 8.66 15.49 14.45
CA ASP A 329 8.40 16.20 15.71
C ASP A 329 8.28 17.73 15.59
N GLN A 330 8.61 18.29 14.42
CA GLN A 330 8.58 19.73 14.20
C GLN A 330 7.25 20.19 13.60
N LYS A 331 6.64 21.22 14.22
CA LYS A 331 5.34 21.78 13.80
C LYS A 331 5.25 22.11 12.30
N LEU A 332 6.29 22.75 11.75
CA LEU A 332 6.30 23.14 10.33
C LEU A 332 6.34 21.91 9.41
N ALA A 333 7.23 20.96 9.67
CA ALA A 333 7.31 19.71 8.92
C ALA A 333 5.98 18.91 9.00
N MET A 334 5.33 18.84 10.16
CA MET A 334 3.99 18.23 10.28
C MET A 334 2.98 18.90 9.33
N GLN A 335 2.97 20.24 9.27
CA GLN A 335 2.07 21.00 8.39
C GLN A 335 2.41 20.77 6.90
N GLU A 336 3.69 20.73 6.55
CA GLU A 336 4.14 20.50 5.18
C GLU A 336 3.85 19.07 4.68
N TYR A 337 4.05 18.04 5.50
CA TYR A 337 3.68 16.66 5.15
C TYR A 337 2.15 16.47 5.04
N ILE A 338 1.34 17.13 5.89
CA ILE A 338 -0.12 17.16 5.73
C ILE A 338 -0.52 17.84 4.41
N ASN A 339 0.11 18.95 4.06
CA ASN A 339 -0.11 19.63 2.77
C ASN A 339 0.36 18.80 1.56
N ALA A 340 1.42 17.99 1.71
CA ALA A 340 1.87 17.02 0.70
C ALA A 340 0.88 15.86 0.50
N GLY A 341 0.02 15.59 1.49
CA GLY A 341 -1.11 14.67 1.38
C GLY A 341 -1.12 13.52 2.39
N VAL A 342 -0.18 13.49 3.34
CA VAL A 342 0.04 12.38 4.28
C VAL A 342 -1.20 12.05 5.12
N GLU A 343 -1.29 10.80 5.58
CA GLU A 343 -2.45 10.28 6.33
C GLU A 343 -2.09 9.73 7.71
N GLY A 344 -0.81 9.44 7.96
CA GLY A 344 -0.27 9.26 9.31
C GLY A 344 1.00 10.07 9.54
N ILE A 345 1.17 10.58 10.76
CA ILE A 345 2.45 11.11 11.26
C ILE A 345 2.87 10.23 12.44
N MET A 346 4.06 9.64 12.33
CA MET A 346 4.76 9.02 13.44
C MET A 346 5.63 10.06 14.13
N THR A 347 5.54 10.15 15.46
CA THR A 347 6.08 11.26 16.24
C THR A 347 6.31 10.88 17.70
N ASN A 348 7.31 11.50 18.31
CA ASN A 348 7.53 11.49 19.75
C ASN A 348 6.72 12.60 20.48
N GLN A 349 6.20 13.60 19.75
CA GLN A 349 5.49 14.80 20.22
C GLN A 349 3.97 14.73 19.96
N ILE A 350 3.31 13.66 20.42
CA ILE A 350 1.92 13.29 20.11
C ILE A 350 0.92 14.47 20.27
N ALA A 351 1.00 15.22 21.37
CA ALA A 351 0.09 16.35 21.64
C ALA A 351 0.25 17.51 20.64
N LEU A 352 1.47 17.73 20.11
CA LEU A 352 1.73 18.71 19.07
C LEU A 352 1.11 18.25 17.74
N ALA A 353 1.32 17.00 17.34
CA ALA A 353 0.72 16.44 16.13
C ALA A 353 -0.81 16.49 16.16
N LYS A 354 -1.43 16.24 17.32
CA LYS A 354 -2.88 16.40 17.53
C LYS A 354 -3.34 17.84 17.32
N THR A 355 -2.60 18.80 17.88
CA THR A 355 -2.88 20.24 17.70
C THR A 355 -2.72 20.68 16.25
N VAL A 356 -1.70 20.17 15.54
CA VAL A 356 -1.49 20.47 14.11
C VAL A 356 -2.59 19.84 13.25
N ALA A 357 -2.83 18.54 13.34
CA ALA A 357 -3.83 17.84 12.52
C ALA A 357 -5.24 18.45 12.67
N THR A 358 -5.66 18.72 13.92
CA THR A 358 -6.98 19.33 14.19
C THR A 358 -7.08 20.78 13.73
N SER A 359 -6.03 21.60 13.90
CA SER A 359 -6.02 22.97 13.36
C SER A 359 -5.98 23.03 11.83
N MET A 360 -5.56 21.94 11.16
CA MET A 360 -5.67 21.75 9.71
C MET A 360 -6.99 21.07 9.27
N GLY A 361 -7.96 20.93 10.18
CA GLY A 361 -9.29 20.40 9.87
C GLY A 361 -9.36 18.87 9.69
N LEU A 362 -8.30 18.14 10.05
CA LEU A 362 -8.32 16.68 10.06
C LEU A 362 -9.02 16.15 11.31
N ARG A 363 -9.61 14.97 11.21
CA ARG A 363 -10.11 14.22 12.38
C ARG A 363 -9.19 13.04 12.64
N LEU A 364 -9.15 12.60 13.89
CA LEU A 364 -8.51 11.32 14.22
C LEU A 364 -9.31 10.18 13.58
N ALA A 365 -8.59 9.20 13.04
CA ALA A 365 -9.13 7.91 12.63
C ALA A 365 -9.65 7.13 13.86
N LEU A 366 -10.75 6.42 13.67
CA LEU A 366 -11.38 5.53 14.64
C LEU A 366 -11.10 4.06 14.25
N PRO A 367 -11.17 3.09 15.19
CA PRO A 367 -10.94 1.67 14.86
C PRO A 367 -11.83 1.13 13.73
N GLY A 368 -13.05 1.67 13.57
CA GLY A 368 -13.95 1.32 12.47
C GLY A 368 -13.57 1.88 11.10
N ASP A 369 -12.74 2.92 11.00
CA ASP A 369 -12.47 3.59 9.73
C ASP A 369 -11.75 2.67 8.73
N PRO A 370 -12.22 2.55 7.47
CA PRO A 370 -11.57 1.72 6.48
C PRO A 370 -10.27 2.36 6.00
N ILE A 371 -9.17 1.60 6.08
CA ILE A 371 -8.04 1.78 5.16
C ILE A 371 -8.47 1.10 3.86
N PRO A 372 -8.56 1.82 2.72
CA PRO A 372 -8.91 1.21 1.44
C PRO A 372 -7.97 0.06 1.10
N ILE A 373 -8.51 -1.08 0.67
CA ILE A 373 -7.68 -2.10 0.02
C ILE A 373 -7.24 -1.60 -1.34
N SER A 374 -6.04 -1.99 -1.75
CA SER A 374 -5.54 -1.71 -3.09
C SER A 374 -6.36 -2.47 -4.12
N ARG A 375 -6.45 -1.93 -5.34
CA ARG A 375 -7.08 -2.64 -6.44
C ARG A 375 -6.17 -3.79 -6.87
N GLU A 376 -6.77 -4.94 -7.14
CA GLU A 376 -6.14 -6.02 -7.89
C GLU A 376 -5.57 -5.47 -9.21
N ARG A 377 -4.43 -5.99 -9.65
CA ARG A 377 -4.00 -5.80 -11.05
C ARG A 377 -5.02 -6.51 -11.93
N ARG A 378 -5.93 -5.73 -12.53
CA ARG A 378 -6.98 -6.24 -13.43
C ARG A 378 -6.38 -7.23 -14.42
N LYS A 379 -7.05 -8.38 -14.60
CA LYS A 379 -6.72 -9.34 -15.66
C LYS A 379 -6.56 -8.60 -16.99
N ARG A 380 -5.48 -8.90 -17.69
CA ARG A 380 -5.14 -8.22 -18.94
C ARG A 380 -6.27 -8.40 -19.95
N HIS A 381 -6.70 -7.30 -20.57
CA HIS A 381 -7.86 -7.27 -21.47
C HIS A 381 -7.62 -8.06 -22.77
N ASP A 382 -6.36 -8.40 -23.04
CA ASP A 382 -5.86 -9.17 -24.17
C ASP A 382 -5.56 -10.64 -23.82
N VAL A 383 -5.88 -11.12 -22.61
CA VAL A 383 -5.83 -12.56 -22.27
C VAL A 383 -6.96 -13.29 -22.99
N LEU A 384 -6.60 -14.31 -23.77
CA LEU A 384 -7.55 -15.12 -24.54
C LEU A 384 -7.81 -16.50 -23.91
N GLN A 385 -6.85 -17.05 -23.16
CA GLN A 385 -6.98 -18.34 -22.47
C GLN A 385 -6.07 -18.39 -21.23
N THR A 386 -6.47 -19.17 -20.23
CA THR A 386 -5.60 -19.66 -19.16
C THR A 386 -5.23 -21.12 -19.45
N VAL A 387 -3.95 -21.49 -19.35
CA VAL A 387 -3.48 -22.87 -19.46
C VAL A 387 -2.90 -23.34 -18.13
N GLU A 388 -3.24 -24.57 -17.75
CA GLU A 388 -2.81 -25.21 -16.51
C GLU A 388 -2.07 -26.50 -16.88
N PRO A 389 -0.73 -26.57 -16.76
CA PRO A 389 0.01 -27.81 -16.78
C PRO A 389 -0.48 -28.78 -15.71
N GLU A 390 -0.10 -30.04 -15.88
CA GLU A 390 -0.27 -31.08 -14.87
C GLU A 390 0.43 -30.65 -13.57
N SER A 391 -0.24 -30.85 -12.43
CA SER A 391 0.13 -30.32 -11.12
C SER A 391 -0.46 -31.21 -10.02
N ALA A 392 0.14 -31.22 -8.84
CA ALA A 392 -0.40 -31.96 -7.70
C ALA A 392 -1.79 -31.40 -7.27
N PRO A 393 -2.72 -32.24 -6.78
CA PRO A 393 -4.11 -31.85 -6.56
C PRO A 393 -4.33 -30.84 -5.41
N TRP A 394 -3.46 -30.79 -4.41
CA TRP A 394 -3.54 -29.86 -3.26
C TRP A 394 -2.66 -28.60 -3.43
N GLY A 395 -2.56 -27.77 -2.39
CA GLY A 395 -1.95 -26.44 -2.42
C GLY A 395 -2.90 -25.35 -2.96
N GLU A 396 -2.63 -24.09 -2.64
CA GLU A 396 -3.47 -22.94 -3.02
C GLU A 396 -2.84 -22.04 -4.07
N PHE A 397 -3.66 -21.38 -4.88
CA PHE A 397 -3.18 -20.53 -5.96
C PHE A 397 -2.92 -19.09 -5.50
N THR A 398 -1.68 -18.62 -5.70
CA THR A 398 -1.30 -17.22 -5.48
C THR A 398 -2.08 -16.26 -6.39
N ASN A 399 -2.07 -14.96 -6.06
CA ASN A 399 -2.51 -13.92 -6.98
C ASN A 399 -1.83 -14.04 -8.35
N MET A 400 -2.58 -13.76 -9.43
CA MET A 400 -2.05 -13.77 -10.80
C MET A 400 -1.21 -12.50 -11.04
N VAL A 401 0.09 -12.67 -11.33
CA VAL A 401 1.00 -11.57 -11.69
C VAL A 401 1.12 -11.45 -13.21
N TYR A 402 1.27 -10.23 -13.73
CA TYR A 402 1.28 -9.95 -15.18
C TYR A 402 2.47 -9.10 -15.64
N CYS A 403 2.98 -9.45 -16.81
CA CYS A 403 3.76 -8.58 -17.68
C CYS A 403 2.90 -7.38 -18.12
N ASP A 404 3.51 -6.21 -18.23
CA ASP A 404 2.78 -4.98 -18.58
C ASP A 404 2.25 -5.03 -20.02
N ALA A 405 1.26 -4.19 -20.34
CA ALA A 405 0.62 -4.18 -21.66
C ALA A 405 1.67 -4.05 -22.79
N ASN A 406 1.52 -4.84 -23.86
CA ASN A 406 2.48 -4.97 -24.97
C ASN A 406 3.85 -5.57 -24.58
N THR A 407 3.91 -6.34 -23.49
CA THR A 407 5.06 -7.20 -23.13
C THR A 407 4.59 -8.62 -22.80
N TRP A 408 5.46 -9.62 -22.98
CA TRP A 408 5.17 -11.04 -22.73
C TRP A 408 6.41 -11.71 -22.12
N ALA A 409 6.27 -12.91 -21.58
CA ALA A 409 7.41 -13.65 -21.03
C ALA A 409 8.37 -14.06 -22.16
N ILE A 410 9.64 -13.66 -22.07
CA ILE A 410 10.73 -13.99 -23.01
C ILE A 410 11.71 -15.02 -22.44
N GLY A 411 11.53 -15.45 -21.20
CA GLY A 411 12.42 -16.35 -20.47
C GLY A 411 11.95 -16.54 -19.03
N PHE A 412 12.65 -17.41 -18.30
CA PHE A 412 12.40 -17.69 -16.89
C PHE A 412 13.69 -17.99 -16.13
N ARG A 413 13.59 -17.96 -14.80
CA ARG A 413 14.48 -18.66 -13.88
C ARG A 413 13.65 -19.32 -12.79
N GLN A 414 14.22 -20.32 -12.13
CA GLN A 414 13.53 -21.05 -11.07
C GLN A 414 14.39 -21.16 -9.81
N ARG A 415 13.73 -21.28 -8.67
CA ARG A 415 14.37 -21.54 -7.37
C ARG A 415 14.10 -22.98 -7.00
N VAL A 416 15.16 -23.76 -6.81
CA VAL A 416 15.10 -25.20 -6.52
C VAL A 416 16.03 -25.50 -5.36
N GLU A 417 15.63 -26.43 -4.50
CA GLU A 417 16.45 -26.92 -3.41
C GLU A 417 17.47 -27.98 -3.89
N ALA A 418 18.70 -27.88 -3.39
CA ALA A 418 19.70 -28.91 -3.60
C ALA A 418 19.53 -30.01 -2.54
N SER A 419 19.64 -31.28 -2.95
CA SER A 419 19.46 -32.43 -2.05
C SER A 419 20.44 -32.36 -0.88
N CYS A 420 19.91 -32.25 0.34
CA CYS A 420 20.66 -32.17 1.60
C CYS A 420 20.78 -33.53 2.32
N GLY A 421 20.30 -34.62 1.71
CA GLY A 421 20.58 -36.01 2.13
C GLY A 421 19.59 -36.59 3.13
N ASP A 422 19.47 -35.98 4.31
CA ASP A 422 18.56 -36.41 5.40
C ASP A 422 17.40 -35.39 5.62
N CYS A 423 17.14 -34.54 4.63
CA CYS A 423 16.03 -33.60 4.53
C CYS A 423 14.97 -34.11 3.54
N ASP A 424 13.76 -33.56 3.50
CA ASP A 424 12.89 -33.77 2.34
C ASP A 424 13.48 -33.08 1.09
N ASP A 425 13.22 -33.65 -0.08
CA ASP A 425 14.16 -33.61 -1.19
C ASP A 425 13.66 -32.79 -2.39
N THR A 426 14.34 -31.66 -2.64
CA THR A 426 14.56 -31.11 -4.00
C THR A 426 13.35 -30.51 -4.75
N ALA A 427 12.37 -29.98 -4.04
CA ALA A 427 11.22 -29.32 -4.66
C ALA A 427 11.56 -27.98 -5.35
N LEU A 428 10.80 -27.66 -6.40
CA LEU A 428 10.67 -26.33 -7.00
C LEU A 428 10.05 -25.39 -5.95
N ASN A 429 10.83 -24.44 -5.46
CA ASN A 429 10.41 -23.45 -4.46
C ASN A 429 9.76 -22.22 -5.12
N ALA A 430 10.19 -21.86 -6.34
CA ALA A 430 9.73 -20.65 -7.02
C ALA A 430 9.94 -20.68 -8.53
N LEU A 431 9.14 -19.86 -9.22
CA LEU A 431 9.32 -19.51 -10.62
C LEU A 431 9.32 -17.97 -10.78
N GLU A 432 10.19 -17.45 -11.63
CA GLU A 432 10.22 -16.04 -12.03
C GLU A 432 10.24 -15.95 -13.57
N LEU A 433 9.27 -15.26 -14.16
CA LEU A 433 9.22 -15.02 -15.60
C LEU A 433 9.79 -13.64 -15.95
N LEU A 434 10.64 -13.60 -16.97
CA LEU A 434 11.24 -12.37 -17.49
C LEU A 434 10.34 -11.78 -18.57
N CYS A 435 9.70 -10.63 -18.29
CA CYS A 435 8.88 -9.91 -19.25
C CYS A 435 9.74 -9.09 -20.23
N GLY A 436 9.39 -9.12 -21.51
CA GLY A 436 10.07 -8.38 -22.57
C GLY A 436 9.18 -7.94 -23.72
N LYS A 437 9.73 -7.06 -24.55
CA LYS A 437 9.14 -6.50 -25.78
C LYS A 437 9.37 -7.42 -26.99
N LYS A 438 8.74 -7.08 -28.12
CA LYS A 438 8.85 -7.80 -29.41
C LYS A 438 10.27 -7.90 -29.99
N ASP A 439 11.16 -6.98 -29.61
CA ASP A 439 12.58 -6.95 -29.96
C ASP A 439 13.47 -7.81 -29.04
N GLY A 440 12.90 -8.45 -28.01
CA GLY A 440 13.64 -9.21 -27.00
C GLY A 440 14.17 -8.36 -25.84
N THR A 441 13.92 -7.04 -25.82
CA THR A 441 14.33 -6.17 -24.72
C THR A 441 13.55 -6.50 -23.46
N TYR A 442 14.27 -6.91 -22.41
CA TYR A 442 13.77 -7.10 -21.05
C TYR A 442 13.18 -5.80 -20.48
N VAL A 443 12.10 -5.92 -19.71
CA VAL A 443 11.40 -4.80 -19.06
C VAL A 443 11.36 -4.98 -17.54
N LYS A 444 10.97 -6.15 -17.07
CA LYS A 444 10.93 -6.51 -15.64
C LYS A 444 10.86 -8.03 -15.48
N SER A 445 11.21 -8.54 -14.32
CA SER A 445 10.77 -9.86 -13.87
C SER A 445 9.40 -9.79 -13.20
N ILE A 446 8.68 -10.91 -13.22
CA ILE A 446 7.48 -11.15 -12.40
C ILE A 446 7.61 -12.49 -11.70
N SER A 447 7.24 -12.52 -10.43
CA SER A 447 7.00 -13.74 -9.67
C SER A 447 5.83 -13.51 -8.72
N PRO A 448 4.90 -14.46 -8.59
CA PRO A 448 3.87 -14.41 -7.56
C PRO A 448 4.41 -14.85 -6.19
N HIS A 449 5.53 -15.58 -6.16
CA HIS A 449 6.14 -16.11 -4.95
C HIS A 449 7.63 -16.37 -5.14
N ASN A 450 8.49 -15.75 -4.32
CA ASN A 450 9.95 -15.86 -4.44
C ASN A 450 10.53 -17.20 -3.91
N GLY A 451 9.66 -18.13 -3.50
CA GLY A 451 10.05 -19.28 -2.68
C GLY A 451 10.49 -18.83 -1.29
N PHE A 452 10.82 -19.80 -0.45
CA PHE A 452 11.32 -19.54 0.89
C PHE A 452 12.81 -19.90 0.97
N TRP A 453 13.18 -21.10 0.52
CA TRP A 453 14.55 -21.62 0.51
C TRP A 453 14.98 -22.10 -0.90
N GLY A 454 16.12 -22.80 -0.99
CA GLY A 454 16.76 -23.18 -2.25
C GLY A 454 17.43 -22.01 -3.02
N ASP A 455 18.08 -22.35 -4.13
CA ASP A 455 18.90 -21.44 -4.94
C ASP A 455 18.26 -21.10 -6.30
N TRP A 456 18.46 -19.85 -6.73
CA TRP A 456 17.96 -19.36 -8.03
C TRP A 456 18.89 -19.75 -9.18
N SER A 457 18.31 -20.27 -10.25
CA SER A 457 19.01 -20.50 -11.51
C SER A 457 19.43 -19.19 -12.20
N ASP A 458 20.41 -19.31 -13.09
CA ASP A 458 20.57 -18.34 -14.19
C ASP A 458 19.28 -18.22 -15.02
N ALA A 459 19.07 -17.05 -15.62
CA ALA A 459 17.87 -16.76 -16.40
C ALA A 459 17.99 -17.21 -17.86
N VAL A 460 17.22 -18.25 -18.21
CA VAL A 460 17.19 -18.84 -19.55
C VAL A 460 16.11 -18.16 -20.39
N ARG A 461 16.40 -17.87 -21.67
CA ARG A 461 15.53 -17.07 -22.55
C ARG A 461 15.29 -17.73 -23.89
N CYS A 462 14.12 -17.46 -24.46
CA CYS A 462 13.84 -17.76 -25.86
C CYS A 462 14.78 -16.96 -26.78
N PRO A 463 15.48 -17.60 -27.73
CA PRO A 463 16.49 -16.92 -28.54
C PRO A 463 15.87 -15.99 -29.60
N GLY A 464 16.49 -14.82 -29.79
CA GLY A 464 16.16 -13.89 -30.88
C GLY A 464 14.99 -12.94 -30.62
N ARG A 465 14.43 -12.39 -31.70
CA ARG A 465 13.31 -11.42 -31.68
C ARG A 465 11.98 -12.08 -32.01
N ASN A 466 10.88 -11.54 -31.49
CA ASN A 466 9.52 -12.10 -31.61
C ASN A 466 9.49 -13.60 -31.24
N ASN A 467 10.13 -13.94 -30.10
CA ASN A 467 10.18 -15.28 -29.54
C ASN A 467 9.88 -15.20 -28.04
N PHE A 468 8.88 -15.95 -27.59
CA PHE A 468 8.26 -15.81 -26.25
C PHE A 468 7.91 -17.17 -25.68
N LEU A 469 7.73 -17.30 -24.36
CA LEU A 469 7.18 -18.51 -23.76
C LEU A 469 5.73 -18.70 -24.24
N ASN A 470 5.43 -19.90 -24.75
CA ASN A 470 4.10 -20.27 -25.27
C ASN A 470 3.63 -21.61 -24.70
N GLY A 471 4.54 -22.57 -24.46
CA GLY A 471 4.21 -23.81 -23.77
C GLY A 471 4.90 -23.96 -22.42
N VAL A 472 4.31 -24.78 -21.55
CA VAL A 472 4.85 -25.16 -20.24
C VAL A 472 4.66 -26.66 -19.98
N SER A 473 5.68 -27.30 -19.40
CA SER A 473 5.69 -28.67 -18.90
C SER A 473 6.41 -28.66 -17.55
N PHE A 474 5.85 -29.38 -16.58
CA PHE A 474 6.50 -29.60 -15.28
C PHE A 474 7.06 -31.02 -15.19
N LYS A 475 8.11 -31.15 -14.40
CA LYS A 475 8.66 -32.44 -13.99
C LYS A 475 8.15 -32.77 -12.59
N ILE A 476 7.47 -33.90 -12.44
CA ILE A 476 6.73 -34.27 -11.22
C ILE A 476 6.99 -35.75 -10.94
N GLU A 477 7.18 -36.10 -9.67
CA GLU A 477 7.31 -37.50 -9.23
C GLU A 477 5.94 -38.22 -9.23
N GLU A 478 5.93 -39.52 -8.94
CA GLU A 478 4.71 -40.33 -8.93
C GLU A 478 4.60 -41.05 -7.57
N SER A 479 3.41 -40.96 -6.97
CA SER A 479 3.11 -41.32 -5.57
C SER A 479 3.76 -42.65 -5.18
N GLN A 480 4.59 -42.61 -4.14
CA GLN A 480 5.02 -43.82 -3.46
C GLN A 480 3.98 -44.09 -2.36
N GLU A 481 3.35 -45.27 -2.36
CA GLU A 481 2.18 -45.58 -1.51
C GLU A 481 2.42 -45.49 0.02
N LYS A 482 3.63 -45.12 0.46
CA LYS A 482 4.04 -44.85 1.85
C LYS A 482 5.16 -43.79 1.95
N GLY A 483 5.00 -42.63 1.33
CA GLY A 483 5.90 -41.49 1.51
C GLY A 483 5.60 -40.34 0.55
N ASP A 484 5.47 -39.15 1.13
CA ASP A 484 5.32 -37.79 0.58
C ASP A 484 5.11 -37.65 -0.94
N ASP A 485 3.92 -37.15 -1.31
CA ASP A 485 3.39 -37.24 -2.66
C ASP A 485 3.88 -36.12 -3.61
N THR A 486 4.58 -36.46 -4.69
CA THR A 486 4.52 -35.78 -6.00
C THR A 486 4.69 -34.24 -6.07
N ALA A 487 5.74 -33.70 -5.46
CA ALA A 487 6.17 -32.31 -5.69
C ALA A 487 6.53 -32.02 -7.18
N VAL A 488 6.56 -30.74 -7.57
CA VAL A 488 7.18 -30.30 -8.83
C VAL A 488 8.67 -30.09 -8.60
N ASN A 489 9.52 -30.58 -9.50
CA ASN A 489 10.98 -30.56 -9.35
C ASN A 489 11.70 -29.69 -10.40
N ASP A 490 11.10 -29.46 -11.56
CA ASP A 490 11.74 -28.73 -12.67
C ASP A 490 10.71 -28.13 -13.64
N GLY A 491 11.03 -26.97 -14.22
CA GLY A 491 10.21 -26.23 -15.16
C GLY A 491 10.80 -26.21 -16.57
N LYS A 492 9.99 -26.62 -17.56
CA LYS A 492 10.33 -26.56 -18.99
C LYS A 492 9.34 -25.67 -19.73
N PHE A 493 9.84 -24.81 -20.60
CA PHE A 493 9.01 -23.94 -21.43
C PHE A 493 9.32 -24.10 -22.92
N ALA A 494 8.26 -24.19 -23.73
CA ALA A 494 8.37 -24.14 -25.18
C ALA A 494 8.20 -22.69 -25.66
N CYS A 495 9.07 -22.25 -26.57
CA CYS A 495 9.02 -20.92 -27.17
C CYS A 495 8.12 -20.88 -28.41
N THR A 496 7.56 -19.70 -28.76
CA THR A 496 6.74 -19.49 -29.96
C THR A 496 7.44 -19.86 -31.28
N ARG A 497 8.78 -19.96 -31.29
CA ARG A 497 9.59 -20.45 -32.42
C ARG A 497 10.18 -21.85 -32.19
N SER A 498 9.43 -22.73 -31.54
CA SER A 498 9.68 -24.19 -31.41
C SER A 498 10.96 -24.65 -30.70
N SER A 499 11.76 -23.76 -30.10
CA SER A 499 12.82 -24.13 -29.16
C SER A 499 12.23 -24.39 -27.77
N GLU A 500 12.59 -25.51 -27.12
CA GLU A 500 12.37 -25.71 -25.69
C GLU A 500 13.53 -25.11 -24.87
N ILE A 501 13.24 -24.66 -23.65
CA ILE A 501 14.23 -24.23 -22.65
C ILE A 501 13.93 -24.82 -21.28
N VAL A 502 14.99 -25.16 -20.56
CA VAL A 502 15.03 -25.66 -19.16
C VAL A 502 16.08 -24.87 -18.38
N ALA A 503 15.97 -24.82 -17.06
CA ALA A 503 16.98 -24.19 -16.20
C ALA A 503 18.15 -25.15 -15.89
N SER A 504 19.25 -24.62 -15.37
CA SER A 504 20.47 -25.38 -15.04
C SER A 504 20.44 -26.10 -13.69
N ASN A 505 19.49 -25.77 -12.80
CA ASN A 505 19.35 -26.34 -11.45
C ASN A 505 18.18 -27.34 -11.33
N GLY A 506 17.57 -27.76 -12.44
CA GLY A 506 16.51 -28.78 -12.45
C GLY A 506 17.03 -30.15 -11.99
N THR A 507 16.27 -30.86 -11.14
CA THR A 507 16.77 -32.09 -10.51
C THR A 507 16.54 -33.33 -11.40
N PRO A 508 17.30 -34.43 -11.25
CA PRO A 508 17.15 -35.60 -12.10
C PRO A 508 15.86 -36.41 -11.83
N ARG A 509 15.24 -36.27 -10.65
CA ARG A 509 14.03 -37.01 -10.25
C ARG A 509 12.78 -36.59 -11.03
N GLY A 510 11.73 -37.43 -11.01
CA GLY A 510 10.43 -37.18 -11.64
C GLY A 510 10.37 -37.36 -13.17
N SER A 511 9.14 -37.38 -13.70
CA SER A 511 8.84 -37.51 -15.13
C SER A 511 8.33 -36.19 -15.72
N TRP A 512 8.73 -35.88 -16.96
CA TRP A 512 8.22 -34.71 -17.69
C TRP A 512 6.78 -34.95 -18.11
N LYS A 513 5.85 -34.17 -17.55
CA LYS A 513 4.42 -34.28 -17.84
C LYS A 513 4.05 -33.55 -19.14
N SER A 514 2.82 -33.78 -19.62
CA SER A 514 2.38 -33.33 -20.94
C SER A 514 2.46 -31.81 -21.15
N MET A 515 3.22 -31.37 -22.18
CA MET A 515 3.39 -29.96 -22.55
C MET A 515 2.04 -29.30 -22.89
N LYS A 516 1.64 -28.27 -22.13
CA LYS A 516 0.45 -27.46 -22.42
C LYS A 516 0.88 -26.19 -23.14
N ASN A 517 0.29 -25.92 -24.30
CA ASN A 517 0.61 -24.77 -25.14
C ASN A 517 -0.52 -23.75 -25.15
N CYS A 518 -0.16 -22.47 -25.05
CA CYS A 518 -1.04 -21.34 -25.33
C CYS A 518 -1.53 -21.36 -26.80
N PRO A 519 -2.72 -20.81 -27.10
CA PRO A 519 -3.25 -20.72 -28.46
C PRO A 519 -2.31 -20.12 -29.51
N ARG A 520 -2.56 -20.43 -30.79
CA ARG A 520 -1.91 -19.75 -31.92
C ARG A 520 -2.06 -18.23 -31.79
N SER A 521 -1.00 -17.50 -32.15
CA SER A 521 -0.93 -16.04 -32.02
C SER A 521 -1.06 -15.49 -30.58
N THR A 522 -0.72 -16.30 -29.57
CA THR A 522 -0.64 -15.86 -28.17
C THR A 522 0.69 -16.29 -27.51
N ALA A 523 1.03 -15.63 -26.41
CA ALA A 523 2.17 -15.99 -25.55
C ALA A 523 1.84 -15.74 -24.07
N ILE A 524 2.57 -16.40 -23.17
CA ILE A 524 2.43 -16.26 -21.72
C ILE A 524 2.68 -14.79 -21.33
N CYS A 525 1.72 -14.17 -20.66
CA CYS A 525 1.75 -12.78 -20.24
C CYS A 525 1.48 -12.58 -18.74
N GLY A 526 1.05 -13.63 -18.04
CA GLY A 526 0.91 -13.65 -16.59
C GLY A 526 0.84 -15.07 -16.06
N PHE A 527 1.06 -15.24 -14.76
CA PHE A 527 0.97 -16.55 -14.11
C PHE A 527 0.67 -16.46 -12.61
N SER A 528 0.21 -17.58 -12.07
CA SER A 528 -0.13 -17.83 -10.67
C SER A 528 0.49 -19.18 -10.31
N LEU A 529 1.23 -19.24 -9.21
CA LEU A 529 1.88 -20.44 -8.70
C LEU A 529 0.91 -21.10 -7.71
N LYS A 530 0.89 -22.43 -7.68
CA LYS A 530 0.13 -23.21 -6.70
C LYS A 530 1.11 -23.67 -5.63
N ILE A 531 0.82 -23.41 -4.35
CA ILE A 531 1.80 -23.54 -3.26
C ILE A 531 1.11 -24.15 -2.04
N GLU A 532 1.74 -25.17 -1.44
CA GLU A 532 1.43 -25.61 -0.08
C GLU A 532 1.61 -24.46 0.92
N ASN A 533 0.94 -24.50 2.06
CA ASN A 533 1.36 -23.68 3.21
C ASN A 533 1.64 -24.61 4.38
N VAL A 534 2.94 -24.85 4.64
CA VAL A 534 3.52 -25.63 5.75
C VAL A 534 2.54 -25.82 6.91
N GLN A 535 1.97 -27.02 7.04
CA GLN A 535 0.81 -27.20 7.92
C GLN A 535 1.17 -27.36 9.40
N ASP A 536 2.36 -27.90 9.72
CA ASP A 536 2.90 -27.97 11.09
C ASP A 536 4.43 -27.74 11.09
N GLU A 537 5.20 -28.22 12.09
CA GLU A 537 6.66 -27.96 12.20
C GLU A 537 7.54 -28.73 11.18
N ASN A 538 6.98 -29.69 10.41
CA ASN A 538 7.69 -30.64 9.51
C ASN A 538 6.99 -30.86 8.14
N ASP A 539 6.57 -29.82 7.41
CA ASP A 539 5.91 -29.97 6.10
C ASP A 539 6.20 -28.75 5.19
N ASP A 540 6.40 -28.94 3.89
CA ASP A 540 7.21 -28.01 3.11
C ASP A 540 6.46 -27.15 2.08
N THR A 541 6.86 -25.87 2.02
CA THR A 541 6.24 -24.84 1.16
C THR A 541 6.72 -24.89 -0.30
N ALA A 542 6.56 -26.06 -0.91
CA ALA A 542 6.86 -26.32 -2.31
C ALA A 542 5.85 -25.68 -3.28
N ALA A 543 6.28 -25.48 -4.52
CA ALA A 543 5.42 -25.07 -5.63
C ALA A 543 4.81 -26.32 -6.29
N ASN A 544 3.57 -26.62 -5.94
CA ASN A 544 2.89 -27.86 -6.32
C ASN A 544 2.18 -27.77 -7.70
N GLY A 545 2.30 -26.62 -8.38
CA GLY A 545 1.76 -26.39 -9.73
C GLY A 545 1.82 -24.92 -10.15
N ALA A 546 1.23 -24.60 -11.31
CA ALA A 546 1.04 -23.23 -11.77
C ALA A 546 -0.03 -23.16 -12.86
N LYS A 547 -0.57 -21.96 -13.09
CA LYS A 547 -1.43 -21.63 -14.23
C LYS A 547 -0.99 -20.33 -14.90
N PHE A 548 -1.10 -20.28 -16.22
CA PHE A 548 -0.52 -19.24 -17.06
C PHE A 548 -1.58 -18.60 -17.94
N ASP A 549 -1.65 -17.28 -17.92
CA ASP A 549 -2.51 -16.50 -18.81
C ASP A 549 -1.79 -16.20 -20.14
N CYS A 550 -2.45 -16.57 -21.24
CA CYS A 550 -2.00 -16.41 -22.61
C CYS A 550 -2.62 -15.14 -23.23
N CYS A 551 -1.80 -14.13 -23.54
CA CYS A 551 -2.26 -12.91 -24.21
C CYS A 551 -2.00 -12.95 -25.71
N ALA A 552 -2.84 -12.26 -26.48
CA ALA A 552 -2.60 -11.97 -27.90
C ALA A 552 -1.21 -11.32 -28.14
N LEU A 553 -0.63 -11.57 -29.33
CA LEU A 553 0.70 -11.09 -29.75
C LEU A 553 0.65 -9.87 -30.67
#